data_AF-A0A9W3PD22-F1
#
_entry.id   AF-A0A9W3PD22-F1
#
_cell.length_a   1.000
_cell.length_b   1.000
_cell.length_c   1.000
_cell.angle_alpha   90.00
_cell.angle_beta   90.00
_cell.angle_gamma   90.00
#
_symmetry.space_group_name_H-M   'P 1'
#
loop_
_entity.id
_entity.type
_entity.pdbx_description
1 polymer ?
#
loop_
_entity_poly.entity_id
_entity_poly.type
_entity_poly.pdbx_seq_one_letter_code
_entity_poly.pdbx_strand_id
1 'polypeptide(L)'
;MGWNDHLDDNELSNLPPEAYGNVFDVEGPFDPCDTWLETASRDEQIIAVRGWFLARFCDPAEGTPYNGREGGYQFVHGGPYDPADEIPDRFANVVDDDVIEEVVDELHGGVGDEWAPIREVPTDDYYDDRFDLDVDTPNEPLSRLRDRIQQARQVLTLTGSPHAKSLTDMLVFSNALGVLESFLWETAEFWFKHDDSALQSVVTKLKVFSDEPMKLGDIFTRHTKLREHVLGYLQNLVWHRWDSVVPIFQQGLGIRLPSVKPFEAALLKRHDIVHRCGQTKTGAPVTVTQAEIGALFDEIEQFAIAVNRLLSTRPIPNAVDVAPDEF
;
A
#
# COMPACT_ATOMS: atom_id res chain seq x y z
N MET A 1 -9.95 -13.05 -13.23
CA MET A 1 -9.86 -14.07 -12.17
C MET A 1 -8.67 -13.63 -11.34
N GLY A 2 -8.98 -13.23 -10.10
CA GLY A 2 -8.03 -12.54 -9.22
C GLY A 2 -7.00 -13.52 -8.67
N TRP A 3 -5.88 -12.93 -8.26
CA TRP A 3 -4.73 -13.53 -7.61
C TRP A 3 -5.13 -14.25 -6.31
N ASN A 4 -4.40 -15.31 -5.95
CA ASN A 4 -4.55 -16.13 -4.72
C ASN A 4 -5.59 -17.27 -4.66
N ASP A 5 -5.97 -17.89 -5.78
CA ASP A 5 -6.78 -19.14 -5.71
C ASP A 5 -5.96 -20.41 -5.31
N HIS A 6 -4.72 -20.26 -4.83
CA HIS A 6 -3.85 -21.38 -4.43
C HIS A 6 -3.05 -21.22 -3.12
N LEU A 7 -3.39 -20.25 -2.27
CA LEU A 7 -3.08 -20.42 -0.85
C LEU A 7 -4.22 -21.27 -0.29
N ASP A 8 -3.90 -22.45 0.24
CA ASP A 8 -4.81 -23.19 1.11
C ASP A 8 -5.19 -22.28 2.29
N ASP A 9 -6.27 -21.52 2.09
CA ASP A 9 -6.76 -20.39 2.89
C ASP A 9 -7.34 -20.84 4.26
N ASN A 10 -6.91 -21.99 4.78
CA ASN A 10 -7.65 -22.70 5.83
C ASN A 10 -6.86 -22.96 7.12
N GLU A 11 -5.54 -22.73 7.14
CA GLU A 11 -4.75 -23.05 8.33
C GLU A 11 -4.17 -21.84 9.07
N LEU A 12 -3.69 -20.81 8.35
CA LEU A 12 -3.28 -19.55 8.99
C LEU A 12 -4.47 -18.86 9.70
N SER A 13 -5.69 -19.07 9.21
CA SER A 13 -6.93 -18.60 9.86
C SER A 13 -7.23 -19.28 11.20
N ASN A 14 -6.55 -20.39 11.51
CA ASN A 14 -6.64 -21.05 12.82
C ASN A 14 -5.68 -20.44 13.86
N LEU A 15 -4.77 -19.54 13.45
CA LEU A 15 -3.85 -18.87 14.38
C LEU A 15 -4.52 -17.68 15.08
N PRO A 16 -4.20 -17.45 16.37
CA PRO A 16 -4.73 -16.30 17.10
C PRO A 16 -4.11 -14.97 16.62
N PRO A 17 -4.76 -13.82 16.83
CA PRO A 17 -4.25 -12.51 16.38
C PRO A 17 -2.86 -12.14 16.95
N GLU A 18 -2.50 -12.68 18.11
CA GLU A 18 -1.19 -12.50 18.74
C GLU A 18 -0.05 -13.20 17.97
N ALA A 19 -0.38 -14.09 17.04
CA ALA A 19 0.59 -14.78 16.19
C ALA A 19 1.30 -13.87 15.20
N TYR A 20 0.76 -12.68 14.90
CA TYR A 20 1.28 -11.78 13.88
C TYR A 20 2.31 -10.80 14.48
N GLY A 21 3.55 -10.83 13.99
CA GLY A 21 4.66 -10.00 14.49
C GLY A 21 4.45 -8.50 14.34
N ASN A 22 3.66 -8.08 13.35
CA ASN A 22 3.25 -6.69 13.17
C ASN A 22 1.75 -6.59 12.93
N VAL A 23 1.00 -6.16 13.95
CA VAL A 23 -0.47 -6.00 13.91
C VAL A 23 -0.93 -4.93 12.89
N PHE A 24 0.00 -4.12 12.36
CA PHE A 24 -0.27 -3.08 11.37
C PHE A 24 0.18 -3.45 9.94
N ASP A 25 0.84 -4.59 9.75
CA ASP A 25 1.26 -5.10 8.44
C ASP A 25 0.41 -6.31 8.07
N VAL A 26 -0.72 -6.02 7.42
CA VAL A 26 -1.72 -7.01 7.00
C VAL A 26 -1.58 -7.41 5.54
N GLU A 27 -0.59 -6.84 4.82
CA GLU A 27 -0.38 -7.05 3.38
C GLU A 27 1.04 -7.57 3.04
N GLY A 28 1.98 -7.56 3.99
CA GLY A 28 3.27 -8.24 3.84
C GLY A 28 3.18 -9.77 4.00
N PRO A 29 4.22 -10.52 3.58
CA PRO A 29 4.27 -11.96 3.79
C PRO A 29 4.21 -12.27 5.28
N PHE A 30 3.37 -13.25 5.67
CA PHE A 30 3.16 -13.62 7.08
C PHE A 30 4.49 -13.79 7.83
N ASP A 31 4.66 -13.04 8.92
CA ASP A 31 5.82 -13.13 9.81
C ASP A 31 5.35 -13.31 11.25
N PRO A 32 5.60 -14.48 11.87
CA PRO A 32 5.08 -14.77 13.19
C PRO A 32 5.79 -13.94 14.28
N CYS A 33 5.06 -13.60 15.34
CA CYS A 33 5.62 -12.94 16.51
C CYS A 33 6.46 -13.93 17.32
N ASP A 34 7.78 -13.75 17.38
CA ASP A 34 8.72 -14.65 18.09
C ASP A 34 8.27 -14.92 19.54
N THR A 35 7.86 -13.87 20.27
CA THR A 35 7.42 -14.03 21.67
C THR A 35 6.14 -14.85 21.85
N TRP A 36 5.26 -14.86 20.84
CA TRP A 36 4.11 -15.75 20.83
C TRP A 36 4.53 -17.16 20.44
N LEU A 37 5.33 -17.27 19.37
CA LEU A 37 5.76 -18.53 18.78
C LEU A 37 6.50 -19.42 19.80
N GLU A 38 7.33 -18.84 20.68
CA GLU A 38 8.01 -19.53 21.79
C GLU A 38 7.05 -20.24 22.76
N THR A 39 5.81 -19.76 22.88
CA THR A 39 4.82 -20.23 23.87
C THR A 39 3.59 -20.87 23.25
N ALA A 40 3.50 -20.87 21.92
CA ALA A 40 2.41 -21.46 21.15
C ALA A 40 2.40 -22.99 21.27
N SER A 41 1.26 -23.61 20.98
CA SER A 41 1.20 -25.07 20.92
C SER A 41 1.99 -25.61 19.74
N ARG A 42 2.42 -26.89 19.81
CA ARG A 42 3.17 -27.54 18.73
C ARG A 42 2.47 -27.41 17.37
N ASP A 43 1.16 -27.67 17.35
CA ASP A 43 0.37 -27.59 16.12
C ASP A 43 0.35 -26.16 15.54
N GLU A 44 0.24 -25.15 16.39
CA GLU A 44 0.30 -23.73 15.97
C GLU A 44 1.69 -23.32 15.49
N GLN A 45 2.76 -23.85 16.12
CA GLN A 45 4.14 -23.62 15.68
C GLN A 45 4.37 -24.21 14.28
N ILE A 46 3.92 -25.44 14.03
CA ILE A 46 4.01 -26.08 12.70
C ILE A 46 3.30 -25.22 11.64
N ILE A 47 2.06 -24.79 11.91
CA ILE A 47 1.28 -23.95 10.99
C ILE A 47 2.00 -22.62 10.72
N ALA A 48 2.51 -21.97 11.76
CA ALA A 48 3.17 -20.67 11.63
C ALA A 48 4.51 -20.76 10.87
N VAL A 49 5.35 -21.75 11.19
CA VAL A 49 6.65 -21.95 10.53
C VAL A 49 6.45 -22.32 9.05
N ARG A 50 5.53 -23.25 8.76
CA ARG A 50 5.18 -23.60 7.37
C ARG A 50 4.60 -22.39 6.63
N GLY A 51 3.67 -21.67 7.24
CA GLY A 51 3.06 -20.49 6.65
C GLY A 51 4.06 -19.38 6.35
N TRP A 52 5.08 -19.19 7.20
CA TRP A 52 6.17 -18.25 6.96
C TRP A 52 6.99 -18.63 5.72
N PHE A 53 7.33 -19.92 5.57
CA PHE A 53 8.11 -20.41 4.44
C PHE A 53 7.32 -20.31 3.12
N LEU A 54 6.07 -20.77 3.12
CA LEU A 54 5.19 -20.71 1.96
C LEU A 54 4.74 -19.29 1.57
N ALA A 55 4.91 -18.30 2.46
CA ALA A 55 4.72 -16.90 2.12
C ALA A 55 5.93 -16.31 1.37
N ARG A 56 7.08 -17.00 1.34
CA ARG A 56 8.35 -16.51 0.78
C ARG A 56 8.89 -17.37 -0.37
N PHE A 57 8.53 -18.65 -0.42
CA PHE A 57 9.02 -19.61 -1.40
C PHE A 57 7.88 -20.42 -2.02
N CYS A 58 8.02 -20.78 -3.30
CA CYS A 58 7.04 -21.57 -4.03
C CYS A 58 7.71 -22.69 -4.82
N ASP A 59 6.90 -23.63 -5.29
CA ASP A 59 7.33 -24.70 -6.18
C ASP A 59 7.96 -24.07 -7.46
N PRO A 60 9.19 -24.47 -7.86
CA PRO A 60 9.80 -23.97 -9.08
C PRO A 60 8.97 -24.23 -10.34
N ALA A 61 8.08 -25.23 -10.35
CA ALA A 61 7.14 -25.49 -11.43
C ALA A 61 6.18 -24.32 -11.73
N GLU A 62 5.89 -23.47 -10.74
CA GLU A 62 4.91 -22.37 -10.84
C GLU A 62 5.45 -21.13 -11.58
N GLY A 63 6.75 -21.04 -11.86
CA GLY A 63 7.31 -19.84 -12.49
C GLY A 63 8.77 -19.87 -12.89
N THR A 64 9.48 -20.99 -12.68
CA THR A 64 10.91 -21.09 -13.00
C THR A 64 11.11 -21.75 -14.37
N PRO A 65 11.83 -21.11 -15.31
CA PRO A 65 12.07 -21.69 -16.63
C PRO A 65 12.74 -23.08 -16.54
N TYR A 66 12.18 -24.07 -17.25
CA TYR A 66 12.69 -25.44 -17.26
C TYR A 66 13.43 -25.76 -18.56
N ASN A 67 14.67 -26.28 -18.46
CA ASN A 67 15.43 -26.72 -19.62
C ASN A 67 15.30 -28.23 -19.81
N GLY A 68 14.43 -28.65 -20.73
CA GLY A 68 14.19 -30.07 -21.02
C GLY A 68 15.35 -30.83 -21.65
N ARG A 69 16.43 -30.17 -22.09
CA ARG A 69 17.61 -30.84 -22.67
C ARG A 69 18.63 -31.26 -21.60
N GLU A 70 18.71 -30.50 -20.52
CA GLU A 70 19.61 -30.76 -19.37
C GLU A 70 18.86 -31.35 -18.17
N GLY A 71 17.53 -31.21 -18.13
CA GLY A 71 16.66 -31.83 -17.13
C GLY A 71 16.69 -31.12 -15.78
N GLY A 72 16.43 -29.81 -15.76
CA GLY A 72 16.38 -29.03 -14.51
C GLY A 72 15.80 -27.63 -14.67
N TYR A 73 15.41 -27.05 -13.53
CA TYR A 73 14.96 -25.66 -13.42
C TYR A 73 16.14 -24.69 -13.49
N GLN A 74 15.89 -23.51 -14.06
CA GLN A 74 16.89 -22.45 -14.21
C GLN A 74 16.55 -21.32 -13.24
N PHE A 75 17.20 -21.32 -12.08
CA PHE A 75 17.04 -20.34 -10.99
C PHE A 75 17.67 -18.97 -11.32
N VAL A 76 17.20 -18.33 -12.39
CA VAL A 76 17.70 -17.03 -12.87
C VAL A 76 17.39 -15.86 -11.93
N HIS A 77 16.59 -16.10 -10.88
CA HIS A 77 16.09 -15.10 -9.94
C HIS A 77 16.51 -15.37 -8.48
N GLY A 78 17.50 -16.24 -8.27
CA GLY A 78 17.92 -16.69 -6.94
C GLY A 78 17.36 -18.08 -6.61
N GLY A 79 17.98 -18.74 -5.64
CA GLY A 79 17.76 -20.15 -5.32
C GLY A 79 18.72 -21.11 -6.06
N PRO A 80 18.51 -22.44 -5.96
CA PRO A 80 17.46 -23.07 -5.15
C PRO A 80 17.63 -22.78 -3.66
N TYR A 81 16.51 -22.70 -2.93
CA TYR A 81 16.48 -22.56 -1.49
C TYR A 81 15.98 -23.85 -0.86
N ASP A 82 16.76 -24.41 0.06
CA ASP A 82 16.40 -25.62 0.78
C ASP A 82 15.64 -25.25 2.06
N PRO A 83 14.42 -25.79 2.31
CA PRO A 83 13.75 -25.64 3.61
C PRO A 83 14.65 -25.98 4.81
N ALA A 84 15.56 -26.95 4.66
CA ALA A 84 16.50 -27.37 5.70
C ALA A 84 17.61 -26.35 6.00
N ASP A 85 17.81 -25.35 5.13
CA ASP A 85 18.72 -24.24 5.37
C ASP A 85 17.94 -23.01 5.89
N GLU A 86 16.85 -22.64 5.20
CA GLU A 86 16.14 -21.37 5.45
C GLU A 86 15.32 -21.36 6.75
N ILE A 87 14.67 -22.50 7.09
CA ILE A 87 13.80 -22.56 8.28
C ILE A 87 14.62 -22.53 9.58
N PRO A 88 15.68 -23.36 9.75
CA PRO A 88 16.53 -23.28 10.92
C PRO A 88 17.20 -21.90 11.09
N ASP A 89 17.63 -21.28 9.99
CA ASP A 89 18.26 -19.95 10.02
C ASP A 89 17.35 -18.89 10.66
N ARG A 90 16.03 -18.99 10.47
CA ARG A 90 15.05 -18.08 11.10
C ARG A 90 14.61 -18.52 12.50
N PHE A 91 14.41 -19.82 12.73
CA PHE A 91 13.64 -20.32 13.87
C PHE A 91 14.41 -21.17 14.89
N ALA A 92 15.67 -21.54 14.65
CA ALA A 92 16.43 -22.45 15.54
C ALA A 92 16.61 -21.94 16.99
N ASN A 93 16.37 -20.65 17.26
CA ASN A 93 16.42 -20.09 18.62
C ASN A 93 15.02 -19.80 19.20
N VAL A 94 13.95 -20.13 18.49
CA VAL A 94 12.57 -19.73 18.80
C VAL A 94 11.66 -20.95 18.94
N VAL A 95 11.88 -21.98 18.12
CA VAL A 95 11.10 -23.21 18.08
C VAL A 95 12.04 -24.40 18.25
N ASP A 96 11.56 -25.47 18.90
CA ASP A 96 12.34 -26.70 19.09
C ASP A 96 12.70 -27.35 17.74
N ASP A 97 13.91 -27.94 17.67
CA ASP A 97 14.45 -28.56 16.45
C ASP A 97 13.54 -29.66 15.88
N ASP A 98 12.80 -30.36 16.74
CA ASP A 98 11.91 -31.45 16.33
C ASP A 98 10.63 -30.96 15.60
N VAL A 99 10.22 -29.71 15.80
CA VAL A 99 9.16 -29.06 15.02
C VAL A 99 9.70 -28.58 13.69
N ILE A 100 10.92 -28.03 13.68
CA ILE A 100 11.59 -27.57 12.47
C ILE A 100 11.82 -28.76 11.53
N GLU A 101 12.37 -29.87 12.03
CA GLU A 101 12.57 -31.11 11.27
C GLU A 101 11.25 -31.62 10.67
N GLU A 102 10.15 -31.61 11.44
CA GLU A 102 8.84 -32.05 10.97
C GLU A 102 8.32 -31.21 9.79
N VAL A 103 8.46 -29.88 9.86
CA VAL A 103 8.05 -28.97 8.77
C VAL A 103 8.94 -29.14 7.54
N VAL A 104 10.25 -29.29 7.73
CA VAL A 104 11.21 -29.52 6.65
C VAL A 104 10.91 -30.83 5.91
N ASP A 105 10.71 -31.93 6.65
CA ASP A 105 10.38 -33.24 6.10
C ASP A 105 9.08 -33.19 5.27
N GLU A 106 8.09 -32.43 5.72
CA GLU A 106 6.83 -32.22 4.99
C GLU A 106 7.07 -31.49 3.66
N LEU A 107 7.82 -30.38 3.68
CA LEU A 107 8.12 -29.58 2.48
C LEU A 107 8.99 -30.34 1.48
N HIS A 108 9.98 -31.10 1.96
CA HIS A 108 10.78 -32.02 1.16
C HIS A 108 9.94 -33.15 0.55
N GLY A 109 9.00 -33.70 1.31
CA GLY A 109 8.08 -34.74 0.83
C GLY A 109 7.12 -34.24 -0.26
N GLY A 110 6.79 -32.94 -0.25
CA GLY A 110 5.92 -32.30 -1.22
C GLY A 110 6.63 -31.89 -2.51
N VAL A 111 7.60 -30.98 -2.42
CA VAL A 111 8.27 -30.34 -3.57
C VAL A 111 9.73 -30.75 -3.70
N GLY A 112 10.41 -31.01 -2.58
CA GLY A 112 11.83 -31.33 -2.51
C GLY A 112 12.67 -30.22 -1.90
N ASP A 113 13.96 -30.21 -2.22
CA ASP A 113 14.98 -29.28 -1.72
C ASP A 113 15.23 -28.06 -2.64
N GLU A 114 14.63 -28.04 -3.84
CA GLU A 114 14.88 -27.00 -4.85
C GLU A 114 13.78 -25.94 -4.93
N TRP A 115 13.53 -25.17 -3.86
CA TRP A 115 12.48 -24.14 -3.88
C TRP A 115 12.92 -22.85 -4.59
N ALA A 116 11.97 -22.22 -5.27
CA ALA A 116 12.15 -20.90 -5.87
C ALA A 116 11.62 -19.81 -4.93
N PRO A 117 12.22 -18.61 -4.90
CA PRO A 117 11.62 -17.49 -4.17
C PRO A 117 10.28 -17.16 -4.81
N ILE A 118 9.25 -16.94 -3.98
CA ILE A 118 8.01 -16.34 -4.47
C ILE A 118 8.42 -15.01 -5.07
N ARG A 119 8.14 -14.89 -6.35
CA ARG A 119 8.08 -13.60 -6.95
C ARG A 119 6.92 -12.89 -6.24
N GLU A 120 7.25 -11.97 -5.35
CA GLU A 120 6.67 -10.65 -5.52
C GLU A 120 7.04 -10.27 -6.96
N VAL A 121 6.25 -10.74 -7.93
CA VAL A 121 6.05 -9.95 -9.12
C VAL A 121 5.65 -8.63 -8.49
N PRO A 122 6.44 -7.54 -8.61
CA PRO A 122 5.83 -6.26 -8.36
C PRO A 122 4.63 -6.31 -9.29
N THR A 123 3.42 -6.38 -8.74
CA THR A 123 2.19 -6.34 -9.54
C THR A 123 2.02 -4.94 -10.17
N ASP A 124 3.11 -4.17 -10.26
CA ASP A 124 3.19 -2.72 -10.30
C ASP A 124 3.44 -2.17 -11.72
N ASP A 125 3.45 -3.03 -12.74
CA ASP A 125 3.64 -2.61 -14.14
C ASP A 125 2.33 -2.53 -14.95
N TYR A 126 1.16 -2.47 -14.29
CA TYR A 126 -0.07 -2.04 -14.95
C TYR A 126 -0.74 -0.94 -14.13
N TYR A 127 -0.41 0.30 -14.49
CA TYR A 127 -1.41 1.35 -14.46
C TYR A 127 -2.72 0.78 -15.03
N ASP A 128 -3.74 0.72 -14.18
CA ASP A 128 -5.03 0.17 -14.57
C ASP A 128 -5.93 1.32 -15.01
N ASP A 129 -6.17 1.40 -16.32
CA ASP A 129 -7.02 2.41 -16.96
C ASP A 129 -8.41 2.53 -16.31
N ARG A 130 -8.89 1.48 -15.61
CA ARG A 130 -10.17 1.51 -14.90
C ARG A 130 -10.18 2.44 -13.69
N PHE A 131 -9.02 2.76 -13.13
CA PHE A 131 -8.88 3.74 -12.04
C PHE A 131 -8.07 4.96 -12.47
N ASP A 132 -8.04 5.29 -13.77
CA ASP A 132 -7.49 6.57 -14.25
C ASP A 132 -8.25 7.75 -13.63
N LEU A 133 -7.50 8.80 -13.28
CA LEU A 133 -8.06 10.07 -12.87
C LEU A 133 -8.11 11.04 -14.06
N ASP A 134 -9.32 11.49 -14.35
CA ASP A 134 -9.57 12.62 -15.23
C ASP A 134 -9.34 13.91 -14.43
N VAL A 135 -8.11 14.44 -14.41
CA VAL A 135 -7.76 15.72 -13.74
C VAL A 135 -6.95 16.55 -14.73
N ASP A 136 -7.57 17.59 -15.28
CA ASP A 136 -7.00 18.35 -16.40
C ASP A 136 -6.24 19.60 -15.96
N THR A 137 -6.52 20.10 -14.75
CA THR A 137 -5.97 21.37 -14.29
C THR A 137 -5.40 21.28 -12.88
N PRO A 138 -4.36 22.07 -12.55
CA PRO A 138 -3.69 21.98 -11.24
C PRO A 138 -4.58 22.38 -10.06
N ASN A 139 -5.67 23.12 -10.31
CA ASN A 139 -6.59 23.59 -9.26
C ASN A 139 -7.85 22.72 -9.12
N GLU A 140 -8.08 21.79 -10.04
CA GLU A 140 -9.25 20.91 -10.03
C GLU A 140 -9.32 20.01 -8.78
N PRO A 141 -8.22 19.42 -8.27
CA PRO A 141 -8.25 18.65 -7.02
C PRO A 141 -8.80 19.46 -5.84
N LEU A 142 -8.40 20.73 -5.71
CA LEU A 142 -8.90 21.62 -4.65
C LEU A 142 -10.39 21.95 -4.84
N SER A 143 -10.86 22.13 -6.08
CA SER A 143 -12.28 22.33 -6.38
C SER A 143 -13.10 21.10 -6.00
N ARG A 144 -12.66 19.91 -6.44
CA ARG A 144 -13.32 18.63 -6.14
C ARG A 144 -13.36 18.35 -4.64
N LEU A 145 -12.29 18.65 -3.91
CA LEU A 145 -12.26 18.56 -2.45
C LEU A 145 -13.36 19.42 -1.81
N ARG A 146 -13.51 20.69 -2.23
CA ARG A 146 -14.55 21.58 -1.70
C ARG A 146 -15.95 21.08 -2.00
N ASP A 147 -16.18 20.59 -3.21
CA ASP A 147 -17.47 20.02 -3.61
C ASP A 147 -17.81 18.78 -2.77
N ARG A 148 -16.84 17.88 -2.56
CA ARG A 148 -17.00 16.69 -1.71
C ARG A 148 -17.29 17.06 -0.26
N ILE A 149 -16.59 18.05 0.31
CA ILE A 149 -16.88 18.58 1.66
C ILE A 149 -18.31 19.14 1.72
N GLN A 150 -18.74 19.90 0.72
CA GLN A 150 -20.08 20.46 0.68
C GLN A 150 -21.15 19.36 0.59
N GLN A 151 -20.95 18.35 -0.25
CA GLN A 151 -21.85 17.19 -0.36
C GLN A 151 -21.92 16.42 0.95
N ALA A 152 -20.79 16.17 1.61
CA ALA A 152 -20.73 15.53 2.92
C ALA A 152 -21.49 16.33 3.99
N ARG A 153 -21.35 17.66 3.98
CA ARG A 153 -22.14 18.56 4.84
C ARG A 153 -23.64 18.45 4.57
N GLN A 154 -24.06 18.27 3.31
CA GLN A 154 -25.47 18.03 2.98
C GLN A 154 -25.98 16.69 3.53
N VAL A 155 -25.17 15.62 3.47
CA VAL A 155 -25.53 14.30 4.03
C VAL A 155 -25.82 14.39 5.54
N LEU A 156 -25.09 15.22 6.29
CA LEU A 156 -25.34 15.47 7.72
C LEU A 156 -26.69 16.15 8.02
N THR A 157 -27.32 16.76 7.02
CA THR A 157 -28.64 17.40 7.17
C THR A 157 -29.81 16.45 6.97
N LEU A 158 -29.56 15.22 6.54
CA LEU A 158 -30.61 14.22 6.31
C LEU A 158 -31.36 13.89 7.61
N THR A 159 -32.67 13.65 7.47
CA THR A 159 -33.53 13.27 8.59
C THR A 159 -33.58 11.75 8.75
N GLY A 160 -33.79 11.28 9.97
CA GLY A 160 -33.75 9.85 10.28
C GLY A 160 -33.86 9.59 11.77
N SER A 161 -33.89 8.30 12.15
CA SER A 161 -33.84 7.87 13.55
C SER A 161 -32.50 8.28 14.20
N PRO A 162 -32.41 8.36 15.53
CA PRO A 162 -31.16 8.66 16.22
C PRO A 162 -30.01 7.72 15.83
N HIS A 163 -30.29 6.43 15.66
CA HIS A 163 -29.30 5.44 15.22
C HIS A 163 -28.82 5.69 13.79
N ALA A 164 -29.74 6.02 12.87
CA ALA A 164 -29.37 6.35 11.50
C ALA A 164 -28.51 7.62 11.45
N LYS A 165 -28.84 8.65 12.23
CA LYS A 165 -28.02 9.87 12.34
C LYS A 165 -26.63 9.58 12.90
N SER A 166 -26.53 8.77 13.94
CA SER A 166 -25.24 8.37 14.51
C SER A 166 -24.37 7.60 13.51
N LEU A 167 -24.98 6.72 12.71
CA LEU A 167 -24.28 6.02 11.63
C LEU A 167 -23.83 7.00 10.55
N THR A 168 -24.70 7.93 10.14
CA THR A 168 -24.36 8.99 9.18
C THR A 168 -23.18 9.82 9.65
N ASP A 169 -23.15 10.24 10.93
CA ASP A 169 -22.03 11.02 11.48
C ASP A 169 -20.70 10.22 11.38
N MET A 170 -20.71 8.92 11.72
CA MET A 170 -19.52 8.06 11.59
C MET A 170 -19.07 7.89 10.13
N LEU A 171 -20.01 7.66 9.20
CA LEU A 171 -19.72 7.50 7.78
C LEU A 171 -19.15 8.79 7.18
N VAL A 172 -19.72 9.95 7.52
CA VAL A 172 -19.23 11.25 7.05
C VAL A 172 -17.87 11.57 7.66
N PHE A 173 -17.64 11.26 8.94
CA PHE A 173 -16.32 11.40 9.56
C PHE A 173 -15.26 10.55 8.85
N SER A 174 -15.56 9.29 8.56
CA SER A 174 -14.66 8.42 7.79
C SER A 174 -14.43 8.94 6.38
N ASN A 175 -15.48 9.47 5.73
CA ASN A 175 -15.39 10.06 4.40
C ASN A 175 -14.46 11.29 4.37
N ALA A 176 -14.38 12.07 5.45
CA ALA A 176 -13.50 13.23 5.51
C ALA A 176 -12.03 12.89 5.18
N LEU A 177 -11.51 11.78 5.71
CA LEU A 177 -10.15 11.34 5.35
C LEU A 177 -10.06 10.85 3.90
N GLY A 178 -11.09 10.16 3.40
CA GLY A 178 -11.17 9.82 1.98
C GLY A 178 -11.12 11.06 1.07
N VAL A 179 -11.73 12.17 1.46
CA VAL A 179 -11.65 13.44 0.71
C VAL A 179 -10.21 14.00 0.69
N LEU A 180 -9.50 13.93 1.82
CA LEU A 180 -8.09 14.33 1.90
C LEU A 180 -7.20 13.42 1.04
N GLU A 181 -7.40 12.11 1.13
CA GLU A 181 -6.67 11.10 0.37
C GLU A 181 -6.86 11.29 -1.14
N SER A 182 -8.10 11.46 -1.61
CA SER A 182 -8.38 11.74 -3.02
C SER A 182 -7.73 13.04 -3.47
N PHE A 183 -7.75 14.11 -2.66
CA PHE A 183 -7.07 15.36 -3.02
C PHE A 183 -5.56 15.17 -3.21
N LEU A 184 -4.91 14.43 -2.30
CA LEU A 184 -3.47 14.17 -2.37
C LEU A 184 -3.12 13.35 -3.62
N TRP A 185 -3.90 12.29 -3.90
CA TRP A 185 -3.72 11.46 -5.08
C TRP A 185 -3.93 12.26 -6.38
N GLU A 186 -5.09 12.91 -6.54
CA GLU A 186 -5.42 13.72 -7.71
C GLU A 186 -4.36 14.80 -7.97
N THR A 187 -3.86 15.43 -6.89
CA THR A 187 -2.80 16.44 -6.99
C THR A 187 -1.49 15.82 -7.48
N ALA A 188 -1.05 14.72 -6.88
CA ALA A 188 0.20 14.06 -7.26
C ALA A 188 0.12 13.55 -8.70
N GLU A 189 -0.96 12.87 -9.05
CA GLU A 189 -1.20 12.33 -10.39
C GLU A 189 -1.16 13.43 -11.45
N PHE A 190 -1.87 14.55 -11.25
CA PHE A 190 -1.80 15.68 -12.19
C PHE A 190 -0.35 16.11 -12.44
N TRP A 191 0.42 16.36 -11.38
CA TRP A 191 1.80 16.84 -11.56
C TRP A 191 2.71 15.79 -12.20
N PHE A 192 2.61 14.51 -11.84
CA PHE A 192 3.44 13.47 -12.46
C PHE A 192 2.97 13.07 -13.85
N LYS A 193 1.71 13.32 -14.21
CA LYS A 193 1.16 13.14 -15.56
C LYS A 193 1.63 14.23 -16.50
N HIS A 194 1.76 15.47 -16.02
CA HIS A 194 1.96 16.64 -16.87
C HIS A 194 3.35 17.30 -16.76
N ASP A 195 4.09 17.14 -15.66
CA ASP A 195 5.38 17.80 -15.43
C ASP A 195 6.56 16.81 -15.48
N ASP A 196 7.34 16.85 -16.58
CA ASP A 196 8.51 16.00 -16.77
C ASP A 196 9.61 16.23 -15.73
N SER A 197 9.74 17.45 -15.20
CA SER A 197 10.71 17.73 -14.14
C SER A 197 10.29 17.11 -12.81
N ALA A 198 8.98 17.09 -12.53
CA ALA A 198 8.43 16.35 -11.39
C ALA A 198 8.65 14.85 -11.55
N LEU A 199 8.33 14.29 -12.72
CA LEU A 199 8.52 12.88 -13.02
C LEU A 199 9.99 12.46 -12.87
N GLN A 200 10.92 13.22 -13.45
CA GLN A 200 12.35 12.98 -13.29
C GLN A 200 12.77 13.07 -11.83
N SER A 201 12.26 14.06 -11.08
CA SER A 201 12.61 14.24 -9.67
C SER A 201 12.16 13.08 -8.80
N VAL A 202 10.94 12.55 -9.00
CA VAL A 202 10.44 11.44 -8.17
C VAL A 202 11.20 10.15 -8.48
N VAL A 203 11.44 9.84 -9.75
CA VAL A 203 12.16 8.62 -10.17
C VAL A 203 13.61 8.62 -9.67
N THR A 204 14.26 9.79 -9.63
CA THR A 204 15.69 9.88 -9.27
C THR A 204 15.95 10.00 -7.76
N LYS A 205 14.95 10.41 -6.97
CA LYS A 205 15.15 10.73 -5.55
C LYS A 205 14.38 9.80 -4.60
N LEU A 206 13.22 9.30 -5.03
CA LEU A 206 12.40 8.44 -4.19
C LEU A 206 12.94 7.01 -4.27
N LYS A 207 13.33 6.46 -3.12
CA LYS A 207 14.02 5.15 -3.03
C LYS A 207 13.32 4.02 -3.76
N VAL A 208 11.99 3.99 -3.72
CA VAL A 208 11.18 2.96 -4.39
C VAL A 208 11.49 2.88 -5.89
N PHE A 209 11.84 4.00 -6.53
CA PHE A 209 12.22 4.07 -7.94
C PHE A 209 13.74 4.11 -8.15
N SER A 210 14.47 4.88 -7.33
CA SER A 210 15.90 5.11 -7.55
C SER A 210 16.76 3.87 -7.36
N ASP A 211 16.29 2.94 -6.52
CA ASP A 211 17.03 1.73 -6.15
C ASP A 211 16.70 0.55 -7.09
N GLU A 212 15.78 0.74 -8.06
CA GLU A 212 15.41 -0.30 -9.02
C GLU A 212 16.57 -0.64 -10.00
N PRO A 213 17.04 -1.89 -10.05
CA PRO A 213 18.08 -2.29 -11.00
C PRO A 213 17.55 -2.29 -12.44
N MET A 214 18.37 -1.79 -13.37
CA MET A 214 18.07 -1.74 -14.81
C MET A 214 19.31 -2.06 -15.64
N LYS A 215 19.18 -2.94 -16.65
CA LYS A 215 20.26 -3.17 -17.63
C LYS A 215 20.24 -2.07 -18.69
N LEU A 216 21.40 -1.73 -19.25
CA LEU A 216 21.52 -0.72 -20.30
C LEU A 216 20.62 -1.03 -21.52
N GLY A 217 20.42 -2.31 -21.84
CA GLY A 217 19.56 -2.73 -22.95
C GLY A 217 18.07 -2.43 -22.76
N ASP A 218 17.61 -2.25 -21.51
CA ASP A 218 16.20 -2.05 -21.18
C ASP A 218 15.76 -0.58 -21.23
N ILE A 219 16.70 0.35 -21.49
CA ILE A 219 16.49 1.80 -21.40
C ILE A 219 15.27 2.25 -22.20
N PHE A 220 15.15 1.87 -23.48
CA PHE A 220 14.06 2.36 -24.33
C PHE A 220 12.70 1.81 -23.89
N THR A 221 12.64 0.55 -23.46
CA THR A 221 11.42 -0.07 -22.93
C THR A 221 10.99 0.61 -21.64
N ARG A 222 11.90 0.75 -20.67
CA ARG A 222 11.60 1.39 -19.37
C ARG A 222 11.26 2.86 -19.51
N HIS A 223 11.99 3.60 -20.33
CA HIS A 223 11.72 5.02 -20.55
C HIS A 223 10.30 5.24 -21.14
N THR A 224 9.87 4.39 -22.06
CA THR A 224 8.53 4.51 -22.69
C THR A 224 7.41 4.29 -21.68
N LYS A 225 7.61 3.40 -20.70
CA LYS A 225 6.62 3.08 -19.66
C LYS A 225 6.82 3.83 -18.34
N LEU A 226 7.86 4.66 -18.23
CA LEU A 226 8.28 5.24 -16.94
C LEU A 226 7.15 6.03 -16.25
N ARG A 227 6.36 6.75 -17.04
CA ARG A 227 5.23 7.50 -16.49
C ARG A 227 4.12 6.57 -16.00
N GLU A 228 3.74 5.58 -16.81
CA GLU A 228 2.75 4.56 -16.41
C GLU A 228 3.19 3.83 -15.14
N HIS A 229 4.48 3.51 -15.02
CA HIS A 229 5.08 2.92 -13.83
C HIS A 229 4.89 3.79 -12.59
N VAL A 230 5.25 5.08 -12.68
CA VAL A 230 5.06 6.03 -11.58
C VAL A 230 3.58 6.18 -11.24
N LEU A 231 2.69 6.31 -12.23
CA LEU A 231 1.26 6.46 -11.99
C LEU A 231 0.63 5.19 -11.40
N GLY A 232 1.06 4.01 -11.83
CA GLY A 232 0.65 2.72 -11.26
C GLY A 232 1.05 2.59 -9.79
N TYR A 233 2.27 3.02 -9.43
CA TYR A 233 2.68 3.09 -8.03
C TYR A 233 1.78 4.03 -7.19
N LEU A 234 1.42 5.19 -7.73
CA LEU A 234 0.54 6.15 -7.05
C LEU A 234 -0.89 5.63 -6.87
N GLN A 235 -1.41 4.91 -7.88
CA GLN A 235 -2.73 4.31 -7.88
C GLN A 235 -2.90 3.28 -6.75
N ASN A 236 -1.85 2.52 -6.45
CA ASN A 236 -1.84 1.50 -5.40
C ASN A 236 -1.36 2.01 -4.03
N LEU A 237 -1.06 3.32 -3.92
CA LEU A 237 -0.57 3.90 -2.68
C LEU A 237 -1.68 4.11 -1.65
N VAL A 238 -1.39 3.79 -0.38
CA VAL A 238 -2.24 4.17 0.75
C VAL A 238 -1.99 5.64 1.12
N TRP A 239 -2.87 6.53 0.66
CA TRP A 239 -2.68 7.99 0.70
C TRP A 239 -2.78 8.63 2.09
N HIS A 240 -3.18 7.87 3.11
CA HIS A 240 -3.11 8.31 4.50
C HIS A 240 -1.83 7.86 5.23
N ARG A 241 -0.93 7.12 4.57
CA ARG A 241 0.38 6.73 5.12
C ARG A 241 1.41 7.83 4.91
N TRP A 242 1.56 8.69 5.91
CA TRP A 242 2.40 9.89 5.82
C TRP A 242 3.88 9.61 5.49
N ASP A 243 4.44 8.51 5.99
CA ASP A 243 5.84 8.15 5.72
C ASP A 243 6.11 7.87 4.23
N SER A 244 5.09 7.45 3.48
CA SER A 244 5.18 7.26 2.02
C SER A 244 4.78 8.51 1.26
N VAL A 245 3.72 9.20 1.68
CA VAL A 245 3.17 10.36 0.98
C VAL A 245 4.04 11.60 1.11
N VAL A 246 4.60 11.88 2.29
CA VAL A 246 5.42 13.09 2.51
C VAL A 246 6.65 13.11 1.58
N PRO A 247 7.43 12.02 1.41
CA PRO A 247 8.52 11.97 0.44
C PRO A 247 8.10 12.24 -1.00
N ILE A 248 6.91 11.80 -1.44
CA ILE A 248 6.44 12.03 -2.83
C ILE A 248 6.31 13.52 -3.12
N PHE A 249 5.66 14.27 -2.22
CA PHE A 249 5.52 15.73 -2.37
C PHE A 249 6.85 16.47 -2.17
N GLN A 250 7.66 16.03 -1.22
CA GLN A 250 8.92 16.70 -0.90
C GLN A 250 10.01 16.46 -1.95
N GLN A 251 10.19 15.22 -2.38
CA GLN A 251 11.28 14.82 -3.28
C GLN A 251 10.83 14.89 -4.75
N GLY A 252 9.60 14.49 -5.04
CA GLY A 252 9.02 14.54 -6.39
C GLY A 252 8.55 15.95 -6.76
N LEU A 253 7.68 16.55 -5.96
CA LEU A 253 7.11 17.89 -6.25
C LEU A 253 7.90 19.05 -5.65
N GLY A 254 8.98 18.78 -4.90
CA GLY A 254 9.84 19.83 -4.36
C GLY A 254 9.18 20.72 -3.31
N ILE A 255 8.04 20.32 -2.73
CA ILE A 255 7.32 21.10 -1.73
C ILE A 255 7.28 20.39 -0.39
N ARG A 256 7.47 21.14 0.69
CA ARG A 256 7.27 20.62 2.04
C ARG A 256 5.79 20.75 2.41
N LEU A 257 5.11 19.63 2.59
CA LEU A 257 3.71 19.62 3.05
C LEU A 257 3.56 20.36 4.40
N PRO A 258 2.39 20.99 4.64
CA PRO A 258 1.99 21.40 5.97
C PRO A 258 1.99 20.23 6.96
N SER A 259 1.91 20.52 8.26
CA SER A 259 1.91 19.47 9.28
C SER A 259 0.72 18.53 9.13
N VAL A 260 0.97 17.22 9.12
CA VAL A 260 -0.06 16.16 9.06
C VAL A 260 -0.55 15.69 10.44
N LYS A 261 0.15 16.09 11.51
CA LYS A 261 -0.19 15.75 12.90
C LYS A 261 -1.66 15.98 13.29
N PRO A 262 -2.34 17.06 12.83
CA PRO A 262 -3.76 17.27 13.14
C PRO A 262 -4.67 16.11 12.73
N PHE A 263 -4.26 15.28 11.76
CA PHE A 263 -5.05 14.17 11.24
C PHE A 263 -4.81 12.82 11.95
N GLU A 264 -3.78 12.70 12.81
CA GLU A 264 -3.42 11.42 13.46
C GLU A 264 -4.56 10.86 14.33
N ALA A 265 -5.19 11.71 15.14
CA ALA A 265 -6.32 11.30 15.97
C ALA A 265 -7.54 10.90 15.14
N ALA A 266 -7.77 11.59 14.01
CA ALA A 266 -8.85 11.28 13.10
C ALA A 266 -8.61 9.95 12.37
N LEU A 267 -7.37 9.65 11.99
CA LEU A 267 -6.99 8.37 11.38
C LEU A 267 -7.25 7.18 12.30
N LEU A 268 -6.85 7.28 13.57
CA LEU A 268 -7.12 6.25 14.57
C LEU A 268 -8.63 6.01 14.73
N LYS A 269 -9.42 7.08 14.84
CA LYS A 269 -10.87 6.97 14.96
C LYS A 269 -11.51 6.39 13.68
N ARG A 270 -11.02 6.77 12.49
CA ARG A 270 -11.47 6.22 11.21
C ARG A 270 -11.17 4.72 11.10
N HIS A 271 -10.03 4.26 11.62
CA HIS A 271 -9.72 2.83 11.65
C HIS A 271 -10.77 2.05 12.46
N ASP A 272 -11.14 2.52 13.65
CA ASP A 272 -12.19 1.89 14.46
C ASP A 272 -13.56 1.94 13.75
N ILE A 273 -13.89 3.04 13.05
CA ILE A 273 -15.15 3.14 12.28
C ILE A 273 -15.19 2.11 11.15
N VAL A 274 -14.14 2.02 10.35
CA VAL A 274 -14.13 1.18 9.14
C VAL A 274 -13.90 -0.31 9.45
N HIS A 275 -12.90 -0.64 10.26
CA HIS A 275 -12.45 -2.03 10.45
C HIS A 275 -13.10 -2.71 11.66
N ARG A 276 -13.59 -1.95 12.63
CA ARG A 276 -14.29 -2.48 13.82
C ARG A 276 -15.77 -2.10 13.83
N CYS A 277 -16.32 -1.73 12.68
CA CYS A 277 -17.73 -1.36 12.51
C CYS A 277 -18.23 -0.33 13.54
N GLY A 278 -17.41 0.69 13.83
CA GLY A 278 -17.78 1.74 14.79
C GLY A 278 -17.57 1.35 16.25
N GLN A 279 -16.72 0.35 16.54
CA GLN A 279 -16.35 -0.03 17.90
C GLN A 279 -14.85 0.22 18.14
N THR A 280 -14.48 0.60 19.36
CA THR A 280 -13.07 0.70 19.76
C THR A 280 -12.46 -0.68 19.95
N LYS A 281 -11.13 -0.74 20.17
CA LYS A 281 -10.44 -1.99 20.54
C LYS A 281 -11.05 -2.72 21.76
N THR A 282 -11.70 -1.99 22.66
CA THR A 282 -12.34 -2.56 23.86
C THR A 282 -13.82 -2.89 23.67
N GLY A 283 -14.34 -2.79 22.43
CA GLY A 283 -15.76 -3.03 22.11
C GLY A 283 -16.71 -1.89 22.48
N ALA A 284 -16.19 -0.73 22.89
CA ALA A 284 -17.03 0.43 23.20
C ALA A 284 -17.47 1.14 21.89
N PRO A 285 -18.68 1.69 21.81
CA PRO A 285 -19.11 2.40 20.61
C PRO A 285 -18.30 3.69 20.39
N VAL A 286 -17.83 3.90 19.16
CA VAL A 286 -17.20 5.15 18.74
C VAL A 286 -18.26 6.24 18.70
N THR A 287 -17.93 7.40 19.27
CA THR A 287 -18.78 8.59 19.20
C THR A 287 -18.12 9.66 18.34
N VAL A 288 -18.92 10.24 17.45
CA VAL A 288 -18.56 11.33 16.54
C VAL A 288 -19.61 12.43 16.69
N THR A 289 -19.18 13.68 16.70
CA THR A 289 -20.09 14.84 16.72
C THR A 289 -20.00 15.64 15.43
N GLN A 290 -21.08 16.31 15.04
CA GLN A 290 -21.05 17.19 13.86
C GLN A 290 -20.05 18.36 14.01
N ALA A 291 -19.81 18.84 15.24
CA ALA A 291 -18.80 19.86 15.49
C ALA A 291 -17.38 19.34 15.23
N GLU A 292 -17.11 18.10 15.63
CA GLU A 292 -15.85 17.41 15.33
C GLU A 292 -15.64 17.21 13.84
N ILE A 293 -16.67 16.75 13.12
CA ILE A 293 -16.64 16.61 11.66
C ILE A 293 -16.38 17.96 10.99
N GLY A 294 -17.06 19.02 11.44
CA GLY A 294 -16.88 20.38 10.93
C GLY A 294 -15.43 20.85 11.08
N ALA A 295 -14.85 20.68 12.27
CA ALA A 295 -13.46 21.04 12.53
C ALA A 295 -12.47 20.25 11.67
N LEU A 296 -12.71 18.95 11.49
CA LEU A 296 -11.88 18.11 10.62
C LEU A 296 -11.94 18.58 9.16
N PHE A 297 -13.13 18.90 8.63
CA PHE A 297 -13.25 19.45 7.28
C PHE A 297 -12.56 20.79 7.11
N ASP A 298 -12.65 21.68 8.09
CA ASP A 298 -11.99 22.98 8.04
C ASP A 298 -10.45 22.82 8.05
N GLU A 299 -9.92 21.87 8.83
CA GLU A 299 -8.49 21.55 8.84
C GLU A 299 -8.02 20.95 7.51
N ILE A 300 -8.80 20.03 6.93
CA ILE A 300 -8.54 19.43 5.62
C ILE A 300 -8.53 20.49 4.52
N GLU A 301 -9.53 21.39 4.51
CA GLU A 301 -9.60 22.45 3.50
C GLU A 301 -8.42 23.43 3.65
N GLN A 302 -8.05 23.81 4.87
CA GLN A 302 -6.90 24.68 5.11
C GLN A 302 -5.58 24.03 4.66
N PHE A 303 -5.41 22.74 4.96
CA PHE A 303 -4.27 21.96 4.49
C PHE A 303 -4.22 21.93 2.96
N ALA A 304 -5.33 21.62 2.30
CA ALA A 304 -5.42 21.55 0.84
C ALA A 304 -5.14 22.91 0.17
N ILE A 305 -5.67 24.00 0.72
CA ILE A 305 -5.38 25.36 0.26
C ILE A 305 -3.89 25.68 0.36
N ALA A 306 -3.24 25.30 1.48
CA ALA A 306 -1.82 25.52 1.68
C ALA A 306 -0.97 24.73 0.69
N VAL A 307 -1.29 23.44 0.47
CA VAL A 307 -0.62 22.60 -0.54
C VAL A 307 -0.79 23.19 -1.95
N ASN A 308 -2.01 23.55 -2.34
CA ASN A 308 -2.28 24.14 -3.64
C ASN A 308 -1.51 25.45 -3.87
N ARG A 309 -1.37 26.28 -2.83
CA ARG A 309 -0.57 27.52 -2.87
C ARG A 309 0.93 27.24 -3.01
N LEU A 310 1.45 26.20 -2.37
CA LEU A 310 2.86 25.81 -2.54
C LEU A 310 3.11 25.39 -3.99
N LEU A 311 2.18 24.63 -4.57
CA LEU A 311 2.27 24.13 -5.95
C LEU A 311 2.02 25.21 -7.01
N SER A 312 1.30 26.29 -6.71
CA SER A 312 1.07 27.38 -7.67
C SER A 312 2.33 28.14 -8.07
N THR A 313 3.46 27.90 -7.39
CA THR A 313 4.77 28.46 -7.75
C THR A 313 5.47 27.66 -8.86
N ARG A 314 4.99 26.44 -9.12
CA ARG A 314 5.50 25.58 -10.18
C ARG A 314 4.97 26.06 -11.55
N PRO A 315 5.76 25.94 -12.63
CA PRO A 315 5.29 26.26 -13.97
C PRO A 315 4.13 25.31 -14.33
N ILE A 316 3.04 25.88 -14.86
CA ILE A 316 1.90 25.07 -15.32
C ILE A 316 2.36 24.31 -16.56
N PRO A 317 2.31 22.96 -16.56
CA PRO A 317 2.75 22.23 -17.73
C PRO A 317 1.79 22.45 -18.91
N ASN A 318 2.34 22.56 -20.12
CA ASN A 318 1.62 22.94 -21.35
C ASN A 318 1.04 24.36 -21.41
N ALA A 319 1.45 25.28 -20.55
CA ALA A 319 1.42 26.70 -20.91
C ALA A 319 2.46 26.89 -22.04
N VAL A 320 2.02 26.73 -23.29
CA VAL A 320 2.79 27.18 -24.45
C VAL A 320 3.14 28.63 -24.17
N ASP A 321 4.44 28.91 -23.99
CA ASP A 321 4.96 30.27 -24.14
C ASP A 321 4.56 30.69 -25.54
N VAL A 322 3.43 31.39 -25.66
CA VAL A 322 3.13 32.21 -26.82
C VAL A 322 4.17 33.32 -26.73
N ALA A 323 5.34 33.06 -27.32
CA ALA A 323 6.32 34.08 -27.60
C ALA A 323 5.57 35.25 -28.26
N PRO A 324 5.73 36.50 -27.76
CA PRO A 324 5.08 37.62 -28.39
C PRO A 324 5.60 37.70 -29.83
N ASP A 325 4.65 37.74 -30.77
CA ASP A 325 4.87 37.91 -32.21
C ASP A 325 6.10 38.77 -32.51
N GLU A 326 7.15 38.17 -33.08
CA GLU A 326 8.15 38.92 -33.83
C GLU A 326 7.65 39.04 -35.28
N PHE A 327 7.46 40.30 -35.66
CA PHE A 327 7.02 40.84 -36.93
C PHE A 327 7.74 40.32 -38.18
#